data_AF-A0A2E8AB65-F1
#
_entry.id   AF-A0A2E8AB65-F1
#
_cell.length_a   1.000
_cell.length_b   1.000
_cell.length_c   1.000
_cell.angle_alpha   90.00
_cell.angle_beta   90.00
_cell.angle_gamma   90.00
#
_symmetry.space_group_name_H-M   'P 1'
#
loop_
_entity.id
_entity.type
_entity.pdbx_description
1 polymer ?
#
loop_
_entity_poly.entity_id
_entity_poly.type
_entity_poly.pdbx_seq_one_letter_code
_entity_poly.pdbx_strand_id
1 'polypeptide(L)' 'MDDLSPGDLVRWIIDYRVFEAHDDGEVFPIDAVWAYGIIIEVSNSDPMSVALVRLDTKTHQFLHMIHDGFEVVSKANGG' A
#
# COMPACT_ATOMS: atom_id res chain seq x y z
N MET A 1 9.53 3.24 -10.71
CA MET A 1 8.28 2.89 -10.01
C MET A 1 7.56 1.92 -10.91
N ASP A 2 7.14 0.77 -10.40
CA ASP A 2 6.53 -0.26 -11.24
C ASP A 2 5.21 0.25 -11.82
N ASP A 3 4.95 -0.06 -13.09
CA ASP A 3 3.70 0.31 -13.77
C ASP A 3 2.54 -0.48 -13.16
N LEU A 4 1.58 0.19 -12.54
CA LEU A 4 0.50 -0.46 -11.80
C LEU A 4 -0.65 -0.82 -12.72
N SER A 5 -1.24 -1.98 -12.46
CA SER A 5 -2.39 -2.43 -13.22
C SER A 5 -3.50 -2.96 -12.31
N PRO A 6 -4.77 -2.81 -12.73
CA PRO A 6 -5.85 -3.59 -12.14
C PRO A 6 -5.50 -5.08 -12.09
N GLY A 7 -5.65 -5.70 -10.93
CA GLY A 7 -5.29 -7.09 -10.65
C GLY A 7 -3.96 -7.26 -9.91
N ASP A 8 -3.10 -6.23 -9.84
CA ASP A 8 -1.88 -6.30 -9.04
C ASP A 8 -2.21 -6.53 -7.56
N LEU A 9 -1.50 -7.48 -6.95
CA LEU A 9 -1.51 -7.68 -5.50
C LEU A 9 -0.52 -6.72 -4.87
N VAL A 10 -1.00 -5.89 -3.95
CA VAL A 10 -0.21 -4.90 -3.24
C VAL A 10 -0.36 -5.08 -1.74
N ARG A 11 0.63 -4.57 -1.00
CA ARG A 11 0.56 -4.39 0.44
C ARG A 11 0.93 -2.96 0.82
N TRP A 12 0.30 -2.46 1.88
CA TRP A 12 0.61 -1.15 2.43
C TRP A 12 0.52 -1.16 3.94
N ILE A 13 1.20 -0.20 4.56
CA ILE A 13 1.18 -0.01 6.00
C ILE A 13 -0.10 0.75 6.36
N ILE A 14 -0.88 0.21 7.31
CA ILE A 14 -2.08 0.89 7.83
C ILE A 14 -1.82 1.59 9.16
N ASP A 15 -0.80 1.13 9.90
CA ASP A 15 -0.40 1.67 11.18
C ASP A 15 0.95 1.07 11.58
N TYR A 16 1.59 1.67 12.58
CA TYR A 16 2.80 1.17 13.18
C TYR A 16 2.56 0.83 14.66
N ARG A 17 2.88 -0.40 15.07
CA ARG A 17 2.48 -0.91 16.39
C ARG A 17 3.27 -0.34 17.55
N VAL A 18 4.53 0.03 17.33
CA VAL A 18 5.43 0.53 18.36
C VAL A 18 6.41 1.46 17.67
N PHE A 19 6.47 2.70 18.16
CA PHE A 19 7.43 3.70 17.72
C PHE A 19 8.62 3.66 18.70
N GLU A 20 9.82 3.39 18.18
CA GLU A 20 11.07 3.52 18.92
C GLU A 20 11.73 4.85 18.55
N ALA A 21 12.28 5.54 19.55
CA ALA A 21 13.11 6.71 19.32
C ALA A 21 14.58 6.27 19.34
N HIS A 22 15.35 6.65 18.32
CA HIS A 22 16.80 6.58 18.37
C HIS A 22 17.36 7.75 19.20
N ASP A 23 18.61 7.62 19.63
CA ASP A 23 19.33 8.65 20.39
C ASP A 23 19.52 9.97 19.62
N ASP A 24 19.32 9.98 18.30
CA ASP A 24 19.32 11.17 17.43
C ASP A 24 17.98 11.92 17.40
N GLY A 25 16.96 11.40 18.08
CA GLY A 25 15.62 11.97 18.16
C GLY A 25 14.71 11.60 16.99
N GLU A 26 15.16 10.79 16.04
CA GLU A 26 14.28 10.21 15.03
C GLU A 26 13.44 9.09 15.64
N VAL A 27 12.17 9.03 15.25
CA VAL A 27 11.21 8.03 15.73
C VAL A 27 10.84 7.15 14.56
N PHE A 28 11.11 5.86 14.67
CA PHE A 28 10.83 4.88 13.63
C PHE A 28 9.95 3.78 14.20
N PRO A 29 9.11 3.22 13.35
CA PRO A 29 8.29 2.12 13.74
C PRO A 29 9.02 0.79 13.58
N ILE A 30 8.89 -0.07 14.58
CA ILE A 30 9.64 -1.33 14.64
C ILE A 30 8.83 -2.47 14.01
N ASP A 31 7.50 -2.43 14.18
CA ASP A 31 6.55 -3.41 13.65
C ASP A 31 5.40 -2.72 12.90
N ALA A 32 5.46 -2.74 11.57
CA ALA A 32 4.38 -2.23 10.73
C ALA A 32 3.20 -3.20 10.67
N VAL A 33 1.99 -2.66 10.77
CA VAL A 33 0.76 -3.39 10.46
C VAL A 33 0.51 -3.25 8.96
N TRP A 34 0.66 -4.37 8.26
CA TRP A 34 0.41 -4.44 6.84
C TRP A 34 -1.02 -4.87 6.54
N ALA A 35 -1.61 -4.24 5.54
CA ALA A 35 -2.79 -4.73 4.85
C ALA A 35 -2.41 -5.17 3.43
N TYR A 36 -3.23 -6.07 2.88
CA TYR A 36 -3.08 -6.57 1.51
C TYR A 36 -4.35 -6.30 0.73
N GLY A 37 -4.21 -6.08 -0.57
CA GLY A 37 -5.32 -5.74 -1.44
C GLY A 37 -5.00 -5.96 -2.90
N ILE A 38 -6.06 -6.05 -3.71
CA ILE A 38 -5.97 -6.13 -5.17
C ILE A 38 -6.38 -4.78 -5.75
N ILE A 39 -5.54 -4.20 -6.61
CA ILE A 39 -5.90 -2.99 -7.35
C ILE A 39 -7.09 -3.30 -8.26
N ILE A 40 -8.12 -2.47 -8.22
CA ILE A 40 -9.26 -2.56 -9.13
C ILE A 40 -9.27 -1.44 -10.17
N GLU A 41 -8.64 -0.30 -9.86
CA GLU A 41 -8.52 0.83 -10.77
C GLU A 41 -7.28 1.68 -10.42
N VAL A 42 -6.64 2.22 -11.46
CA VAL A 42 -5.57 3.21 -11.34
C VAL A 42 -6.10 4.52 -11.92
N SER A 43 -5.91 5.63 -11.21
CA SER A 43 -6.43 6.92 -11.63
C SER A 43 -5.72 7.42 -12.89
N ASN A 44 -6.50 7.86 -13.87
CA ASN A 44 -5.98 8.46 -15.12
C ASN A 44 -5.44 9.87 -14.92
N SER A 45 -5.92 10.61 -13.92
CA SER A 45 -5.49 11.99 -13.64
C SER A 45 -4.32 12.05 -12.66
N ASP A 46 -4.15 11.02 -11.85
CA ASP A 46 -3.04 10.87 -10.91
C ASP A 46 -2.65 9.39 -10.79
N PRO A 47 -1.64 8.92 -11.56
CA PRO A 47 -1.19 7.53 -11.53
C PRO A 47 -0.66 7.07 -10.15
N MET A 48 -0.50 7.98 -9.19
CA MET A 48 -0.13 7.65 -7.81
C MET A 48 -1.31 7.25 -6.93
N SER A 49 -2.53 7.46 -7.42
CA SER A 49 -3.78 7.15 -6.75
C SER A 49 -4.41 5.88 -7.31
N VAL A 50 -4.71 4.93 -6.43
CA VAL A 50 -5.33 3.65 -6.78
C VAL A 50 -6.56 3.38 -5.95
N ALA A 51 -7.55 2.74 -6.57
CA ALA A 51 -8.65 2.08 -5.86
C ALA A 51 -8.34 0.60 -5.74
N LEU A 52 -8.55 0.02 -4.56
CA LEU A 52 -8.32 -1.39 -4.31
C LEU A 52 -9.40 -2.00 -3.42
N VAL A 53 -9.45 -3.34 -3.41
CA VAL A 53 -10.23 -4.11 -2.44
C VAL A 53 -9.29 -4.73 -1.43
N ARG A 54 -9.47 -4.39 -0.16
CA ARG A 54 -8.71 -4.93 0.96
C ARG A 54 -9.16 -6.37 1.25
N LEU A 55 -8.22 -7.30 1.40
CA LEU A 55 -8.52 -8.75 1.42
C LEU A 55 -9.16 -9.26 2.72
N ASP A 56 -8.78 -8.72 3.88
CA ASP A 56 -9.27 -9.15 5.19
C ASP A 56 -10.68 -8.62 5.50
N THR A 57 -10.96 -7.36 5.13
CA THR A 57 -12.25 -6.71 5.38
C THR A 57 -13.20 -6.73 4.19
N LYS A 58 -12.71 -7.03 2.98
CA LYS A 58 -13.45 -6.97 1.71
C LYS A 58 -14.02 -5.58 1.40
N THR A 59 -13.39 -4.53 1.93
CA THR A 59 -13.82 -3.13 1.72
C THR A 59 -13.03 -2.49 0.59
N HIS A 60 -13.68 -1.56 -0.12
CA HIS A 60 -13.02 -0.69 -1.09
C HIS A 60 -12.22 0.40 -0.37
N GLN A 61 -11.03 0.70 -0.85
CA GLN A 61 -10.17 1.76 -0.33
C GLN A 61 -9.52 2.54 -1.47
N PHE A 62 -9.27 3.82 -1.23
CA PHE A 62 -8.48 4.69 -2.11
C PHE A 62 -7.18 5.00 -1.40
N LEU A 63 -6.05 4.78 -2.07
CA LEU A 63 -4.72 5.02 -1.52
C LEU A 63 -3.92 5.90 -2.47
N HIS A 64 -3.11 6.77 -1.88
CA HIS A 64 -2.10 7.55 -2.58
C HIS A 64 -0.72 7.07 -2.14
N MET A 65 0.06 6.55 -3.09
CA MET A 65 1.25 5.73 -2.79
C MET A 65 2.45 6.45 -2.19
N ILE A 66 2.44 7.78 -2.13
CA ILE A 66 3.57 8.56 -1.59
C ILE A 66 3.68 8.42 -0.07
N HIS A 67 2.60 8.08 0.62
CA HIS A 67 2.52 8.34 2.07
C HIS A 67 2.81 7.16 2.99
N ASP A 68 2.74 5.93 2.50
CA ASP A 68 2.84 4.75 3.35
C ASP A 68 3.63 3.69 2.60
N GLY A 69 4.44 2.89 3.31
CA GLY A 69 5.25 1.82 2.72
C GLY A 69 4.38 0.95 1.83
N PHE A 70 4.39 1.23 0.53
CA PHE A 70 3.49 0.68 -0.47
C PHE A 70 4.32 -0.16 -1.41
N GLU A 71 3.94 -1.43 -1.54
CA GLU A 71 4.74 -2.40 -2.26
C GLU A 71 3.86 -3.28 -3.14
N VAL A 72 4.31 -3.49 -4.37
CA VAL A 72 3.73 -4.49 -5.26
C VAL A 72 4.27 -5.85 -4.85
N VAL A 73 3.38 -6.75 -4.43
CA VAL A 73 3.71 -8.11 -4.01
C VAL A 73 3.73 -9.07 -5.20
N SER A 74 2.77 -8.90 -6.11
CA SER A 74 2.69 -9.68 -7.35
C SER A 74 1.99 -8.87 -8.43
N LYS A 75 2.49 -8.99 -9.66
CA LYS A 75 1.81 -8.43 -10.83
C LYS A 75 0.64 -9.30 -11.26
N ALA A 76 -0.40 -8.66 -11.78
CA ALA A 76 -1.40 -9.36 -12.57
C ALA A 76 -0.70 -10.01 -13.76
N ASN A 77 -0.99 -11.29 -14.02
CA ASN A 77 -0.59 -11.89 -15.28
C ASN A 77 -1.47 -11.26 -16.36
N GLY A 78 -0.89 -10.36 -17.16
CA GLY A 78 -1.57 -9.78 -18.31
C GLY A 78 -2.11 -10.88 -19.21
N GLY A 79 -3.42 -10.84 -19.47
CA GLY A 79 -4.06 -11.59 -20.54
C GLY A 79 -3.88 -10.89 -21.87
#